data_AF-T1EH72-F1
#
_entry.id   AF-T1EH72-F1
#
_cell.length_a   1.000
_cell.length_b   1.000
_cell.length_c   1.000
_cell.angle_alpha   90.00
_cell.angle_beta   90.00
_cell.angle_gamma   90.00
#
_symmetry.space_group_name_H-M   'P 1'
#
loop_
_entity.id
_entity.type
_entity.pdbx_description
1 polymer ?
#
loop_
_entity_poly.entity_id
_entity_poly.type
_entity_poly.pdbx_seq_one_letter_code
_entity_poly.pdbx_strand_id
1 'polypeptide(L)'
;KPTHWEKDGAPSPMMPNEARLRNLTYSSPLYVDITKKVIRDGQEPVVTNHQKTFLVRKSKIPIILRSTYCLLSGLTDRDLTELNECPLDPGGYFIINDTEKV
;
A
#
# COMPACT_ATOMS: atom_id res chain seq x y z
N LYS A 1 3.65 3.61 0.80
CA LYS A 1 2.83 4.29 -0.23
C LYS A 1 2.44 3.26 -1.28
N PRO A 2 1.30 3.44 -1.98
CA PRO A 2 0.79 2.49 -2.96
C PRO A 2 1.80 2.14 -4.06
N THR A 3 1.97 0.84 -4.32
CA THR A 3 2.93 0.34 -5.31
C THR A 3 2.35 -0.83 -6.10
N HIS A 4 2.69 -0.86 -7.39
CA HIS A 4 2.44 -1.98 -8.28
C HIS A 4 3.74 -2.75 -8.52
N TRP A 5 3.63 -4.04 -8.84
CA TRP A 5 4.77 -4.84 -9.28
C TRP A 5 4.47 -5.25 -10.72
N GLU A 6 5.25 -4.73 -11.65
CA GLU A 6 5.12 -5.07 -13.06
C GLU A 6 5.68 -6.47 -13.35
N LYS A 7 5.45 -6.97 -14.57
CA LYS A 7 5.87 -8.32 -14.98
C LYS A 7 7.39 -8.54 -14.95
N ASP A 8 8.16 -7.46 -15.02
CA ASP A 8 9.62 -7.46 -14.89
C ASP A 8 10.08 -7.63 -13.43
N GLY A 9 9.15 -7.61 -12.47
CA GLY A 9 9.44 -7.71 -11.05
C GLY A 9 9.98 -6.42 -10.44
N ALA A 10 9.89 -5.26 -11.12
CA ALA A 10 10.23 -3.97 -10.52
C ALA A 10 9.01 -3.36 -9.81
N PRO A 11 9.17 -2.80 -8.60
CA PRO A 11 8.10 -2.04 -7.96
C PRO A 11 8.00 -0.64 -8.57
N SER A 12 6.83 -0.27 -9.07
CA SER A 12 6.50 1.07 -9.54
C SER A 12 5.50 1.74 -8.59
N PRO A 13 5.55 3.08 -8.41
CA PRO A 13 4.47 3.79 -7.76
C PRO A 13 3.18 3.63 -8.59
N MET A 14 2.08 3.25 -7.94
CA MET A 14 0.80 3.07 -8.61
C MET A 14 0.00 4.35 -8.48
N MET A 15 -0.47 4.95 -9.57
CA MET A 15 -1.38 6.10 -9.50
C MET A 15 -2.84 5.63 -9.33
N PRO A 16 -3.73 6.43 -8.71
CA PRO A 16 -5.13 6.03 -8.53
C PRO A 16 -5.87 5.85 -9.86
N ASN A 17 -5.72 6.78 -10.81
CA ASN A 17 -6.26 6.64 -12.17
C ASN A 17 -5.78 5.34 -12.86
N GLU A 18 -4.51 4.98 -12.70
CA GLU A 18 -3.98 3.71 -13.21
C GLU A 18 -4.68 2.50 -12.57
N ALA A 19 -4.95 2.55 -11.27
CA ALA A 19 -5.68 1.49 -10.58
C ALA A 19 -7.12 1.32 -11.11
N ARG A 20 -7.80 2.44 -11.43
CA ARG A 20 -9.12 2.45 -12.07
C ARG A 20 -9.08 1.81 -13.47
N LEU A 21 -8.12 2.21 -14.30
CA LEU A 21 -8.03 1.76 -15.71
C LEU A 21 -7.57 0.31 -15.88
N ARG A 22 -6.80 -0.22 -14.92
CA ARG A 22 -6.19 -1.56 -15.01
C ARG A 22 -6.89 -2.62 -14.14
N ASN A 23 -8.04 -2.31 -13.55
CA ASN A 23 -8.77 -3.19 -12.63
C ASN A 23 -7.91 -3.64 -11.43
N LEU A 24 -7.15 -2.72 -10.86
CA LEU A 24 -6.26 -2.98 -9.73
C LEU A 24 -6.84 -2.40 -8.44
N THR A 25 -6.42 -2.98 -7.31
CA THR A 25 -6.72 -2.43 -5.98
C THR A 25 -5.63 -1.47 -5.56
N TYR A 26 -5.99 -0.20 -5.33
CA TYR A 26 -5.08 0.85 -4.90
C TYR A 26 -4.66 0.61 -3.44
N SER A 27 -3.47 0.03 -3.27
CA SER A 27 -3.04 -0.52 -1.98
C SER A 27 -1.53 -0.41 -1.77
N SER A 28 -1.13 -0.27 -0.51
CA SER A 28 0.29 -0.17 -0.10
C SER A 28 0.74 -1.48 0.55
N PRO A 29 1.98 -1.93 0.32
CA PRO A 29 2.56 -3.04 1.07
C PRO A 29 2.70 -2.66 2.55
N LEU A 30 2.45 -3.62 3.44
CA LEU A 30 2.66 -3.51 4.88
C LEU A 30 3.95 -4.24 5.28
N TYR A 31 4.78 -3.59 6.08
CA TYR A 31 6.00 -4.19 6.64
C TYR A 31 5.86 -4.28 8.16
N VAL A 32 6.22 -5.44 8.72
CA VAL A 32 6.19 -5.70 10.17
C VAL A 32 7.48 -6.39 10.59
N ASP A 33 7.96 -6.03 11.78
CA ASP A 33 9.06 -6.71 12.44
C ASP A 33 8.49 -7.77 13.39
N ILE A 34 9.10 -8.97 13.40
CA ILE A 34 8.61 -10.10 14.20
C ILE A 34 9.70 -10.57 15.14
N THR A 35 9.39 -10.58 16.42
CA THR A 35 10.22 -11.19 17.46
C THR A 35 9.60 -12.53 17.86
N LYS A 36 10.29 -13.63 17.55
CA LYS A 36 9.89 -14.97 17.92
C LYS A 36 10.60 -15.37 19.22
N LYS A 37 9.84 -15.64 20.28
CA LYS A 37 10.36 -16.19 21.53
C LYS A 37 9.93 -17.64 21.66
N VAL A 38 10.88 -18.56 21.72
CA VAL A 38 10.64 -20.00 21.92
C VAL A 38 11.01 -20.34 23.36
N ILE A 39 10.02 -20.82 24.13
CA ILE A 39 10.18 -21.25 25.51
C ILE A 39 10.06 -22.78 25.53
N ARG A 40 11.02 -23.46 26.14
CA ARG A 40 11.01 -24.91 26.36
C ARG A 40 11.19 -25.18 27.85
N ASP A 41 10.48 -26.17 28.37
CA ASP A 41 10.52 -26.47 29.80
C ASP A 41 11.94 -26.87 30.23
N GLY A 42 12.46 -26.21 31.26
CA GLY A 42 13.84 -26.38 31.74
C GLY A 42 14.96 -25.79 30.85
N GLN A 43 14.68 -25.01 29.80
CA GLN A 43 15.70 -24.36 28.96
C GLN A 43 15.55 -22.83 28.95
N GLU A 44 16.68 -22.11 28.82
CA GLU A 44 16.68 -20.67 28.60
C GLU A 44 15.87 -20.30 27.34
N PRO A 45 15.02 -19.27 27.39
CA PRO A 45 14.21 -18.86 26.25
C PRO A 45 15.09 -18.40 25.08
N VAL A 46 14.85 -18.97 23.91
CA VAL A 46 15.53 -18.58 22.66
C VAL A 46 14.73 -17.48 21.99
N VAL A 47 15.32 -16.29 21.85
CA VAL A 47 14.72 -15.14 21.13
C VAL A 47 15.36 -15.03 19.76
N THR A 48 14.53 -15.02 18.71
CA THR A 48 14.95 -14.76 17.33
C THR A 48 14.24 -13.52 16.81
N ASN A 49 15.02 -12.52 16.40
CA ASN A 49 14.48 -11.32 15.77
C ASN A 49 14.49 -11.49 14.25
N HIS A 50 13.33 -11.32 13.63
CA HIS A 50 13.18 -11.29 12.19
C HIS A 50 12.85 -9.86 11.75
N GLN A 51 13.91 -9.11 11.40
CA GLN A 51 13.80 -7.74 10.90
C GLN A 51 13.25 -7.73 9.46
N LYS A 52 12.32 -6.81 9.19
CA LYS A 52 11.66 -6.65 7.88
C LYS A 52 11.17 -7.97 7.31
N THR A 53 10.49 -8.77 8.14
CA THR A 53 9.93 -10.03 7.66
C THR A 53 8.90 -9.71 6.60
N PHE A 54 9.28 -9.92 5.35
CA PHE A 54 8.43 -9.91 4.15
C PHE A 54 7.43 -11.07 4.20
N LEU A 55 6.65 -11.21 5.27
CA LEU A 55 5.49 -12.12 5.32
C LEU A 55 4.43 -11.74 4.27
N VAL A 56 4.63 -10.65 3.54
CA VAL A 56 3.57 -9.78 3.09
C VAL A 56 3.82 -9.25 1.67
N ARG A 57 4.43 -10.04 0.77
CA ARG A 57 4.22 -9.74 -0.67
C ARG A 57 2.73 -9.85 -1.05
N LYS A 58 1.97 -10.64 -0.28
CA LYS A 58 0.52 -10.84 -0.43
C LYS A 58 -0.36 -9.85 0.35
N SER A 59 0.04 -9.38 1.52
CA SER A 59 -0.81 -8.50 2.34
C SER A 59 -0.62 -7.02 1.95
N LYS A 60 -1.55 -6.53 1.13
CA LYS A 60 -1.62 -5.11 0.81
C LYS A 60 -2.77 -4.50 1.60
N ILE A 61 -2.56 -3.29 2.12
CA ILE A 61 -3.63 -2.52 2.76
C ILE A 61 -4.20 -1.54 1.73
N PRO A 62 -5.51 -1.59 1.45
CA PRO A 62 -6.18 -0.57 0.63
C PRO A 62 -5.96 0.81 1.24
N ILE A 63 -5.57 1.78 0.41
CA ILE A 63 -5.32 3.16 0.86
C ILE A 63 -6.47 4.04 0.40
N ILE A 64 -7.00 4.85 1.33
CA ILE A 64 -8.05 5.83 1.04
C ILE A 64 -7.49 6.92 0.12
N LEU A 65 -8.26 7.28 -0.90
CA LEU A 65 -7.88 8.36 -1.81
C LEU A 65 -7.81 9.70 -1.07
N ARG A 66 -6.78 10.51 -1.38
CA ARG A 66 -6.44 11.77 -0.68
C ARG A 66 -6.13 11.66 0.82
N SER A 67 -6.02 10.45 1.38
CA SER A 67 -5.45 10.27 2.74
C SER A 67 -3.96 10.61 2.77
N THR A 68 -3.41 10.83 3.98
CA THR A 68 -1.98 11.14 4.20
C THR A 68 -1.00 10.12 3.60
N TYR A 69 -1.44 8.87 3.40
CA TYR A 69 -0.64 7.80 2.82
C TYR A 69 -0.82 7.63 1.30
N CYS A 70 -1.75 8.38 0.69
CA CYS A 70 -1.99 8.43 -0.74
C CYS A 70 -0.88 9.24 -1.45
N LEU A 71 -0.60 8.91 -2.71
CA LEU A 71 0.33 9.70 -3.54
C LEU A 71 -0.21 11.09 -3.89
N LEU A 72 -1.53 11.27 -3.94
CA LEU A 72 -2.18 12.56 -4.23
C LEU A 72 -2.13 13.54 -3.06
N SER A 73 -1.75 13.10 -1.86
CA SER A 73 -1.72 13.93 -0.67
C SER A 73 -0.68 15.04 -0.79
N GLY A 74 -1.12 16.30 -0.75
CA GLY A 74 -0.25 17.47 -0.78
C GLY A 74 0.19 17.91 -2.18
N LEU A 75 -0.40 17.35 -3.24
CA LEU A 75 -0.19 17.84 -4.62
C LEU A 75 -1.02 19.09 -4.88
N THR A 76 -0.54 19.95 -5.78
CA THR A 76 -1.29 21.15 -6.19
C THR A 76 -2.38 20.80 -7.21
N ASP A 77 -3.37 21.67 -7.37
CA ASP A 77 -4.44 21.49 -8.37
C ASP A 77 -3.90 21.30 -9.79
N ARG A 78 -2.78 21.95 -10.10
CA ARG A 78 -2.09 21.78 -11.39
C ARG A 78 -1.52 20.37 -11.53
N ASP A 79 -0.79 19.90 -10.53
CA ASP A 79 -0.17 18.56 -10.57
C ASP A 79 -1.24 17.46 -10.61
N LEU A 80 -2.36 17.63 -9.90
CA LEU A 80 -3.50 16.72 -9.95
C LEU A 80 -4.07 16.63 -11.38
N THR A 81 -4.23 17.78 -12.04
CA THR A 81 -4.71 17.85 -13.42
C THR A 81 -3.74 17.16 -14.39
N GLU A 82 -2.43 17.36 -14.20
CA GLU A 82 -1.38 16.68 -15.00
C GLU A 82 -1.39 15.16 -14.81
N LEU A 83 -1.79 14.69 -13.62
CA LEU A 83 -1.96 13.26 -13.30
C LEU A 83 -3.32 12.68 -13.71
N ASN A 84 -4.16 13.46 -14.41
CA ASN A 84 -5.52 13.10 -14.79
C ASN A 84 -6.45 12.82 -13.60
N GLU A 85 -6.23 13.50 -12.47
CA GLU A 85 -7.11 13.49 -11.31
C GLU A 85 -7.87 14.83 -11.21
N CYS A 86 -9.10 14.79 -10.71
CA CYS A 86 -9.91 15.99 -10.55
C CYS A 86 -9.52 16.74 -9.27
N PRO A 87 -9.16 18.04 -9.31
CA PRO A 87 -8.87 18.84 -8.10
C PRO A 87 -10.06 18.94 -7.14
N LEU A 88 -11.29 18.89 -7.67
CA LEU A 88 -12.54 18.99 -6.90
C LEU A 88 -13.01 17.66 -6.31
N ASP A 89 -12.33 16.53 -6.59
CA ASP A 89 -12.66 15.25 -5.97
C ASP A 89 -12.40 15.31 -4.45
N PRO A 90 -13.39 15.10 -3.57
CA PRO A 90 -13.14 15.09 -2.13
C PRO A 90 -12.20 13.94 -1.69
N GLY A 91 -12.10 12.86 -2.46
CA GLY A 91 -11.46 11.62 -2.02
C GLY A 91 -12.27 10.94 -0.91
N GLY A 92 -11.60 10.19 -0.03
CA GLY A 92 -12.27 9.54 1.11
C GLY A 92 -12.84 8.14 0.83
N TYR A 93 -12.60 7.59 -0.35
CA TYR A 93 -13.03 6.26 -0.76
C TYR A 93 -11.84 5.36 -1.13
N PHE A 94 -12.09 4.07 -1.30
CA PHE A 94 -11.13 3.08 -1.76
C PHE A 94 -11.35 2.74 -3.23
N ILE A 95 -10.29 2.42 -3.96
CA ILE A 95 -10.36 1.82 -5.29
C ILE A 95 -10.04 0.33 -5.15
N ILE A 96 -11.03 -0.54 -5.35
CA ILE A 96 -10.91 -1.99 -5.24
C ILE A 96 -11.32 -2.61 -6.57
N ASN A 97 -10.34 -3.20 -7.25
CA ASN A 97 -10.48 -3.90 -8.53
C ASN A 97 -11.03 -3.09 -9.71
N ASP A 98 -11.02 -1.75 -9.64
CA ASP A 98 -11.66 -0.73 -10.52
C ASP A 98 -12.80 0.03 -9.84
N THR A 99 -13.48 -0.61 -8.89
CA THR A 99 -14.65 -0.01 -8.24
C THR A 99 -14.29 0.92 -7.09
N GLU A 100 -14.97 2.06 -7.04
CA GLU A 100 -14.90 2.99 -5.92
C GLU A 100 -15.83 2.54 -4.80
N LYS A 101 -15.31 2.44 -3.58
CA LYS A 101 -16.00 1.94 -2.39
C LYS A 101 -15.91 2.95 -1.26
N VAL A 102 -17.07 3.30 -0.70
CA VAL A 102 -17.23 4.16 0.48
C VAL A 102 -17.48 3.30 1.71
#